data_AF-A0A2U3XFS1-F1
#
_entry.id   AF-A0A2U3XFS1-F1
#
_cell.length_a   1.000
_cell.length_b   1.000
_cell.length_c   1.000
_cell.angle_alpha   90.00
_cell.angle_beta   90.00
_cell.angle_gamma   90.00
#
_symmetry.space_group_name_H-M   'P 1'
#
loop_
_entity.id
_entity.type
_entity.pdbx_description
1 polymer ?
#
loop_
_entity_poly.entity_id
_entity_poly.type
_entity_poly.pdbx_seq_one_letter_code
_entity_poly.pdbx_strand_id
1 'polypeptide(L)'
;MDIFPTVVNLAGSPLPKDRIIDGRDLMPLLQGKTLLSDHEFLFHYCNFYLNAVRWSPRNSTSVWKAFFFTPKFSPEGANGCFSTHVCLCHGQFVNQHHPPLLFDISRDPRERNPISPTTEPRFQEIVDVMRRAADRHTETLQEVPNQLSLGNILWKPWLQMCCSSSGLSCQCDREEQARRASR
;
A
#
# COMPACT_ATOMS: atom_id res chain seq x y z
N MET A 1 3.70 -3.03 -7.52
CA MET A 1 5.03 -2.43 -7.75
C MET A 1 5.85 -3.27 -8.72
N ASP A 2 5.79 -4.60 -8.61
CA ASP A 2 6.62 -5.55 -9.38
C ASP A 2 6.44 -5.54 -10.91
N ILE A 3 5.28 -5.14 -11.42
CA ILE A 3 5.08 -5.00 -12.87
C ILE A 3 6.07 -4.00 -13.48
N PHE A 4 6.43 -2.93 -12.75
CA PHE A 4 7.37 -1.92 -13.24
C PHE A 4 8.74 -2.51 -13.62
N PRO A 5 9.52 -3.12 -12.70
CA PRO A 5 10.81 -3.72 -13.06
C PRO A 5 10.66 -4.93 -14.00
N THR A 6 9.55 -5.67 -13.92
CA THR A 6 9.29 -6.80 -14.83
C THR A 6 9.19 -6.32 -16.28
N VAL A 7 8.39 -5.29 -16.55
CA VAL A 7 8.22 -4.74 -17.91
C VAL A 7 9.50 -4.04 -18.38
N VAL A 8 10.19 -3.31 -17.49
CA VAL A 8 11.49 -2.69 -17.79
C VAL A 8 12.50 -3.75 -18.25
N ASN A 9 12.59 -4.88 -17.54
CA ASN A 9 13.44 -6.00 -17.92
C ASN A 9 13.02 -6.61 -19.28
N LEU A 10 11.73 -6.87 -19.48
CA LEU A 10 11.20 -7.39 -20.75
C LEU A 10 11.49 -6.46 -21.94
N ALA A 11 11.49 -5.15 -21.72
CA ALA A 11 11.80 -4.16 -22.75
C ALA A 11 13.32 -4.00 -23.00
N GLY A 12 14.18 -4.70 -22.24
CA GLY A 12 15.64 -4.56 -22.32
C GLY A 12 16.15 -3.20 -21.84
N SER A 13 15.38 -2.51 -21.00
CA SER A 13 15.70 -1.17 -20.51
C SER A 13 16.37 -1.24 -19.12
N PRO A 14 17.30 -0.33 -18.77
CA PRO A 14 17.89 -0.29 -17.45
C PRO A 14 16.92 0.31 -16.41
N LEU A 15 16.96 -0.22 -15.18
CA LEU A 15 16.29 0.42 -14.06
C LEU A 15 16.98 1.74 -13.66
N PRO A 16 16.23 2.72 -13.11
CA PRO A 16 16.81 3.92 -12.51
C PRO A 16 17.82 3.56 -11.42
N LYS A 17 18.97 4.25 -11.40
CA LYS A 17 20.05 4.04 -10.43
C LYS A 17 20.11 5.12 -9.34
N ASP A 18 19.32 6.17 -9.50
CA ASP A 18 19.25 7.36 -8.64
C ASP A 18 18.24 7.22 -7.50
N ARG A 19 17.49 6.12 -7.45
CA ARG A 19 16.43 5.88 -6.46
C ARG A 19 16.25 4.39 -6.18
N ILE A 20 15.70 4.08 -5.02
CA ILE A 20 15.32 2.72 -4.64
C ILE A 20 14.03 2.35 -5.39
N ILE A 21 14.00 1.13 -5.92
CA ILE A 21 12.82 0.52 -6.53
C ILE A 21 12.41 -0.67 -5.65
N ASP A 22 11.26 -0.55 -4.99
CA ASP A 22 10.74 -1.61 -4.11
C ASP A 22 10.24 -2.83 -4.89
N GLY A 23 9.78 -2.61 -6.13
CA GLY A 23 9.34 -3.68 -7.00
C GLY A 23 10.46 -4.65 -7.34
N ARG A 24 10.11 -5.92 -7.55
CA ARG A 24 11.03 -6.98 -8.00
C ARG A 24 10.62 -7.51 -9.37
N ASP A 25 11.59 -7.87 -10.20
CA ASP A 25 11.31 -8.53 -11.47
C ASP A 25 10.72 -9.92 -11.21
N LEU A 26 9.53 -10.18 -11.76
CA LEU A 26 8.82 -11.44 -11.60
C LEU A 26 9.16 -12.46 -12.69
N MET A 27 9.91 -12.09 -13.74
CA MET A 27 10.22 -13.02 -14.84
C MET A 27 10.88 -14.33 -14.36
N PRO A 28 11.85 -14.33 -13.43
CA PRO A 28 12.40 -15.58 -12.91
C PRO A 28 11.34 -16.47 -12.24
N LEU A 29 10.39 -15.88 -11.52
CA LEU A 29 9.31 -16.61 -10.86
C LEU A 29 8.29 -17.16 -11.88
N LEU A 30 7.85 -16.31 -12.81
CA LEU A 30 6.87 -16.67 -13.85
C LEU A 30 7.39 -17.72 -14.82
N GLN A 31 8.70 -17.75 -15.06
CA GLN A 31 9.36 -18.75 -15.89
C GLN A 31 9.74 -20.03 -15.10
N GLY A 32 9.42 -20.10 -13.81
CA GLY A 32 9.77 -21.25 -12.95
C GLY A 32 11.27 -21.40 -12.69
N LYS A 33 12.08 -20.36 -12.92
CA LYS A 33 13.53 -20.34 -12.63
C LYS A 33 13.81 -20.18 -11.14
N THR A 34 12.89 -19.58 -10.39
CA THR A 34 12.85 -19.58 -8.93
C THR A 34 11.46 -19.97 -8.46
N LEU A 35 11.37 -20.56 -7.26
CA LEU A 35 10.10 -20.92 -6.60
C LEU A 35 9.63 -19.85 -5.63
N LEU A 36 10.50 -18.91 -5.26
CA LEU A 36 10.22 -17.89 -4.26
C LEU A 36 10.32 -16.51 -4.88
N SER A 37 9.37 -15.64 -4.51
CA SER A 37 9.46 -14.21 -4.79
C SER A 37 10.64 -13.61 -4.01
N ASP A 38 11.29 -12.59 -4.57
CA ASP A 38 12.35 -11.85 -3.89
C ASP A 38 11.84 -11.02 -2.70
N HIS A 39 10.53 -10.93 -2.50
CA HIS A 39 9.92 -10.26 -1.34
C HIS A 39 9.96 -11.11 -0.07
N GLU A 40 11.00 -10.92 0.74
CA GLU A 40 11.02 -11.40 2.12
C GLU A 40 10.22 -10.50 3.06
N PHE A 41 10.29 -9.18 2.87
CA PHE A 41 9.50 -8.19 3.61
C PHE A 41 8.61 -7.40 2.66
N LEU A 42 7.38 -7.14 3.09
CA LEU A 42 6.45 -6.20 2.47
C LEU A 42 5.92 -5.23 3.52
N PHE A 43 5.86 -3.96 3.17
CA PHE A 43 5.38 -2.89 4.04
C PHE A 43 4.00 -2.44 3.59
N HIS A 44 3.05 -2.42 4.53
CA HIS A 44 1.67 -2.04 4.26
C HIS A 44 1.41 -0.67 4.87
N TYR A 45 1.22 0.32 4.02
CA TYR A 45 0.91 1.68 4.43
C TYR A 45 -0.61 1.94 4.42
N CYS A 46 -1.05 2.78 5.35
CA CYS A 46 -2.36 3.42 5.34
C CYS A 46 -2.12 4.92 5.18
N ASN A 47 -2.32 5.45 3.97
CA ASN A 47 -1.80 6.76 3.55
C ASN A 47 -0.29 6.86 3.80
N PHE A 48 0.16 7.80 4.64
CA PHE A 48 1.57 7.98 5.01
C PHE A 48 1.95 7.27 6.31
N TYR A 49 1.02 6.57 6.96
CA TYR A 49 1.27 5.82 8.19
C TYR A 49 1.63 4.38 7.87
N LEU A 50 2.79 3.91 8.36
CA LEU A 50 3.16 2.50 8.25
C LEU A 50 2.24 1.67 9.16
N ASN A 51 1.34 0.90 8.55
CA ASN A 51 0.29 0.17 9.27
C ASN A 51 0.73 -1.23 9.70
N ALA A 52 1.34 -1.97 8.78
CA ALA A 52 1.75 -3.34 9.04
C ALA A 52 3.02 -3.72 8.26
N VAL A 53 3.69 -4.75 8.75
CA VAL A 53 4.79 -5.43 8.06
C VAL A 53 4.38 -6.86 7.81
N ARG A 54 4.63 -7.37 6.62
CA ARG A 54 4.55 -8.79 6.30
C ARG A 54 5.96 -9.33 6.10
N TRP A 55 6.26 -10.46 6.73
CA TRP A 55 7.53 -11.16 6.64
C TRP A 55 7.33 -12.61 6.24
N SER A 56 8.04 -13.04 5.20
CA SER A 56 8.06 -14.41 4.69
C SER A 56 9.50 -14.94 4.76
N PRO A 57 9.90 -15.56 5.89
CA PRO A 57 11.27 -16.04 6.07
C PRO A 57 11.66 -17.05 5.00
N ARG A 58 12.88 -16.98 4.47
CA ARG A 58 13.36 -17.87 3.38
C ARG A 58 13.34 -19.36 3.73
N ASN A 59 13.56 -19.68 5.01
CA ASN A 59 13.67 -21.05 5.51
C ASN A 59 12.39 -21.53 6.20
N SER A 60 11.24 -20.90 5.92
CA SER A 60 9.96 -21.22 6.54
C SER A 60 8.81 -21.10 5.55
N THR A 61 7.75 -21.85 5.79
CA THR A 61 6.47 -21.71 5.07
C THR A 61 5.53 -20.72 5.75
N SER A 62 5.84 -20.28 6.98
CA SER A 62 5.03 -19.31 7.71
C SER A 62 5.14 -17.93 7.09
N VAL A 63 4.02 -17.20 7.12
CA VAL A 63 3.94 -15.83 6.62
C VAL A 63 3.43 -14.96 7.73
N TRP A 64 4.33 -14.23 8.37
CA TRP A 64 4.02 -13.41 9.52
C TRP A 64 3.52 -12.04 9.07
N LYS A 65 2.52 -11.51 9.75
CA LYS A 65 2.04 -10.14 9.54
C LYS A 65 1.81 -9.47 10.88
N ALA A 66 2.49 -8.36 11.10
CA ALA A 66 2.44 -7.59 12.33
C ALA A 66 1.79 -6.23 12.04
N PHE A 67 0.71 -5.91 12.75
CA PHE A 67 0.03 -4.62 12.67
C PHE A 67 0.48 -3.73 13.83
N PHE A 68 0.98 -2.54 13.50
CA PHE A 68 1.26 -1.49 14.48
C PHE A 68 -0.02 -0.82 14.97
N PHE A 69 -1.03 -0.75 14.10
CA PHE A 69 -2.36 -0.30 14.46
C PHE A 69 -3.44 -0.99 13.61
N THR A 70 -4.68 -0.99 14.09
CA THR A 70 -5.85 -1.45 13.33
C THR A 70 -6.95 -0.39 13.34
N PRO A 71 -7.81 -0.33 12.31
CA PRO A 71 -8.94 0.60 12.31
C PRO A 71 -9.95 0.22 13.39
N LYS A 72 -10.63 1.21 13.96
CA LYS A 72 -11.81 1.00 14.79
C LYS A 72 -13.04 0.90 13.88
N PHE A 73 -13.55 -0.32 13.72
CA PHE A 73 -14.78 -0.53 12.97
C PHE A 73 -15.98 0.14 13.65
N SER A 74 -16.92 0.61 12.83
CA SER A 74 -18.08 1.37 13.26
C SER A 74 -19.27 1.01 12.36
N PRO A 75 -20.40 0.52 12.92
CA PRO A 75 -20.66 0.28 14.34
C PRO A 75 -19.82 -0.89 14.91
N GLU A 76 -19.80 -1.05 16.23
CA GLU A 76 -19.08 -2.14 16.90
C GLU A 76 -19.55 -3.50 16.38
N GLY A 77 -18.61 -4.44 16.17
CA GLY A 77 -18.89 -5.75 15.59
C GLY A 77 -19.02 -5.78 14.07
N ALA A 78 -18.99 -4.62 13.40
CA ALA A 78 -18.93 -4.55 11.94
C ALA A 78 -17.53 -4.92 11.42
N ASN A 79 -17.43 -5.17 10.11
CA ASN A 79 -16.16 -5.41 9.39
C ASN A 79 -15.73 -4.19 8.54
N GLY A 80 -16.11 -2.99 8.97
CA GLY A 80 -15.86 -1.76 8.22
C GLY A 80 -16.17 -0.50 9.02
N CYS A 81 -15.87 0.66 8.44
CA CYS A 81 -16.09 1.97 9.04
C CYS A 81 -17.23 2.69 8.32
N PHE A 82 -18.47 2.30 8.63
CA PHE A 82 -19.67 2.78 7.94
C PHE A 82 -20.01 4.24 8.28
N SER A 83 -19.65 4.71 9.48
CA SER A 83 -19.89 6.10 9.91
C SER A 83 -19.09 7.14 9.12
N THR A 84 -17.87 6.81 8.72
CA THR A 84 -16.99 7.66 7.91
C THR A 84 -16.94 7.23 6.44
N HIS A 85 -17.70 6.20 6.06
CA HIS A 85 -17.65 5.46 4.80
C HIS A 85 -16.32 4.74 4.47
N VAL A 86 -15.20 5.22 5.01
CA VAL A 86 -13.86 4.65 4.84
C VAL A 86 -13.13 4.66 6.19
N CYS A 87 -12.35 3.62 6.45
CA CYS A 87 -11.53 3.57 7.67
C CYS A 87 -10.33 4.53 7.57
N LEU A 88 -10.21 5.42 8.57
CA LEU A 88 -9.11 6.37 8.67
C LEU A 88 -7.89 5.75 9.35
N CYS A 89 -6.72 6.34 9.12
CA CYS A 89 -5.43 5.78 9.51
C CYS A 89 -4.82 6.39 10.79
N HIS A 90 -5.50 7.30 11.47
CA HIS A 90 -4.89 8.12 12.52
C HIS A 90 -5.87 8.53 13.64
N GLY A 91 -5.29 9.06 14.71
CA GLY A 91 -6.03 9.67 15.82
C GLY A 91 -7.01 8.71 16.49
N GLN A 92 -8.21 9.20 16.77
CA GLN A 92 -9.24 8.43 17.47
C GLN A 92 -9.80 7.25 16.68
N PHE A 93 -9.54 7.18 15.37
CA PHE A 93 -10.11 6.18 14.46
C PHE A 93 -9.33 4.86 14.42
N VAL A 94 -8.21 4.77 15.15
CA VAL A 94 -7.34 3.58 15.17
C VAL A 94 -7.08 3.09 16.58
N ASN A 95 -6.81 1.80 16.71
CA ASN A 95 -6.26 1.15 17.89
C ASN A 95 -4.77 0.93 17.67
N GLN A 96 -3.92 1.51 18.52
CA GLN A 96 -2.46 1.30 18.50
C GLN A 96 -2.09 0.05 19.29
N HIS A 97 -1.08 -0.71 18.83
CA HIS A 97 -0.69 -1.99 19.42
C HIS A 97 0.78 -2.00 19.87
N HIS A 98 1.00 -2.22 21.17
CA HIS A 98 2.33 -2.35 21.77
C HIS A 98 2.35 -3.53 22.76
N PRO A 99 2.97 -4.69 22.41
CA PRO A 99 3.62 -5.02 21.14
C PRO A 99 2.65 -5.06 19.93
N PRO A 100 3.16 -5.05 18.69
CA PRO A 100 2.33 -5.16 17.49
C PRO A 100 1.46 -6.41 17.48
N LEU A 101 0.27 -6.31 16.90
CA LEU A 101 -0.67 -7.42 16.76
C LEU A 101 -0.18 -8.36 15.65
N LEU A 102 0.16 -9.61 16.00
CA LEU A 102 0.82 -10.57 15.12
C LEU A 102 -0.13 -11.66 14.62
N PHE A 103 0.00 -12.06 13.36
CA PHE A 103 -0.69 -13.20 12.74
C PHE A 103 0.25 -14.05 11.90
N ASP A 104 -0.04 -15.34 11.76
CA ASP A 104 0.55 -16.21 10.73
C ASP A 104 -0.49 -16.43 9.62
N ILE A 105 -0.36 -15.67 8.54
CA ILE A 105 -1.26 -15.67 7.39
C ILE A 105 -1.24 -17.02 6.66
N SER A 106 -0.16 -17.80 6.78
CA SER A 106 -0.09 -19.13 6.16
C SER A 106 -1.09 -20.10 6.81
N ARG A 107 -1.33 -19.94 8.13
CA ARG A 107 -2.22 -20.79 8.93
C ARG A 107 -3.60 -20.18 9.12
N ASP A 108 -3.67 -18.85 9.25
CA ASP A 108 -4.91 -18.09 9.36
C ASP A 108 -4.98 -16.96 8.33
N PRO A 109 -5.32 -17.29 7.07
CA PRO A 109 -5.51 -16.30 6.01
C PRO A 109 -6.61 -15.28 6.31
N ARG A 110 -7.49 -15.55 7.30
CA ARG A 110 -8.61 -14.68 7.66
C ARG A 110 -8.24 -13.67 8.75
N GLU A 111 -7.03 -13.75 9.30
CA GLU A 111 -6.51 -12.83 10.32
C GLU A 111 -7.44 -12.72 11.54
N ARG A 112 -7.97 -13.85 12.01
CA ARG A 112 -8.97 -13.92 13.10
C ARG A 112 -8.37 -14.26 14.45
N ASN A 113 -7.26 -14.99 14.46
CA ASN A 113 -6.67 -15.56 15.67
C ASN A 113 -5.29 -14.92 15.87
N PRO A 114 -5.21 -13.83 16.66
CA PRO A 114 -3.92 -13.18 16.91
C PRO A 114 -3.00 -14.09 17.72
N ILE A 115 -1.72 -13.97 17.43
CA ILE A 115 -0.65 -14.74 18.06
C ILE A 115 -0.14 -13.96 19.27
N SER A 116 0.16 -14.68 20.33
CA SER A 116 0.62 -14.14 21.61
C SER A 116 1.87 -14.88 22.08
N PRO A 117 2.59 -14.37 23.09
CA PRO A 117 3.71 -15.09 23.71
C PRO A 117 3.34 -16.46 24.29
N THR A 118 2.05 -16.70 24.59
CA THR A 118 1.57 -17.99 25.10
C THR A 118 1.33 -19.02 23.99
N THR A 119 1.00 -18.58 22.77
CA THR A 119 0.72 -19.47 21.64
C THR A 119 1.93 -19.69 20.74
N GLU A 120 2.89 -18.76 20.73
CA GLU A 120 4.12 -18.85 19.93
C GLU A 120 5.34 -18.49 20.79
N PRO A 121 6.20 -19.45 21.16
CA PRO A 121 7.40 -19.19 21.94
C PRO A 121 8.37 -18.21 21.28
N ARG A 122 8.37 -18.14 19.94
CA ARG A 122 9.22 -17.23 19.16
C ARG A 122 8.59 -15.85 18.94
N PHE A 123 7.47 -15.54 19.60
CA PHE A 123 6.72 -14.30 19.39
C PHE A 123 7.63 -13.06 19.44
N GLN A 124 8.45 -12.95 20.48
CA GLN A 124 9.32 -11.79 20.68
C GLN A 124 10.39 -11.69 19.59
N GLU A 125 11.02 -12.82 19.23
CA GLU A 125 12.02 -12.89 18.16
C GLU A 125 11.43 -12.42 16.81
N ILE A 126 10.23 -12.92 16.47
CA ILE A 126 9.52 -12.58 15.23
C ILE A 126 9.21 -11.07 15.20
N VAL A 127 8.60 -10.56 16.27
CA VAL A 127 8.24 -9.14 16.39
C VAL A 127 9.49 -8.26 16.29
N ASP A 128 10.60 -8.63 16.91
CA ASP A 128 11.84 -7.85 16.88
C ASP A 128 12.53 -7.88 15.51
N VAL A 129 12.43 -8.97 14.75
CA VAL A 129 12.87 -9.01 13.35
C VAL A 129 12.03 -8.06 12.49
N MET A 130 10.70 -8.10 12.64
CA MET A 130 9.78 -7.28 11.86
C MET A 130 9.89 -5.79 12.20
N ARG A 131 10.08 -5.44 13.48
CA ARG A 131 10.32 -4.05 13.92
C ARG A 131 11.62 -3.51 13.31
N ARG A 132 12.73 -4.26 13.41
CA ARG A 132 14.00 -3.87 12.78
C ARG A 132 13.91 -3.75 11.27
N ALA A 133 13.04 -4.51 10.60
CA ALA A 133 12.78 -4.34 9.18
C ALA A 133 12.02 -3.05 8.88
N ALA A 134 11.01 -2.71 9.69
CA ALA A 134 10.31 -1.42 9.60
C ALA A 134 11.28 -0.25 9.82
N ASP A 135 12.10 -0.30 10.87
CA ASP A 135 13.04 0.77 11.20
C ASP A 135 14.01 1.02 10.04
N ARG A 136 14.65 -0.05 9.53
CA ARG A 136 15.54 0.03 8.35
C ARG A 136 14.84 0.55 7.10
N HIS A 137 13.57 0.17 6.89
CA HIS A 137 12.81 0.71 5.77
C HIS A 137 12.56 2.22 5.94
N THR A 138 12.17 2.65 7.14
CA THR A 138 11.94 4.08 7.42
C THR A 138 13.20 4.93 7.26
N GLU A 139 14.39 4.38 7.54
CA GLU A 139 15.67 5.05 7.29
C GLU A 139 15.94 5.31 5.79
N THR A 140 15.32 4.53 4.89
CA THR A 140 15.44 4.76 3.44
C THR A 140 14.51 5.85 2.91
N LEU A 141 13.53 6.28 3.71
CA LEU A 141 12.53 7.26 3.30
C LEU A 141 13.13 8.67 3.38
N GLN A 142 13.04 9.37 2.26
CA GLN A 142 13.42 10.77 2.18
C GLN A 142 12.20 11.65 2.42
N GLU A 143 12.42 12.82 3.02
CA GLU A 143 11.37 13.82 3.14
C GLU A 143 11.00 14.34 1.74
N VAL A 144 9.74 14.19 1.37
CA VAL A 144 9.20 14.63 0.07
C VAL A 144 7.97 15.52 0.29
N PRO A 145 7.71 16.48 -0.61
CA PRO A 145 6.54 17.35 -0.47
C PRO A 145 5.24 16.56 -0.50
N ASN A 146 4.35 16.82 0.46
CA ASN A 146 3.04 16.17 0.51
C ASN A 146 2.16 16.61 -0.67
N GLN A 147 2.04 15.72 -1.66
CA GLN A 147 1.22 15.93 -2.86
C GLN A 147 -0.29 16.00 -2.55
N LEU A 148 -0.70 15.48 -1.39
CA LEU A 148 -2.06 15.47 -0.89
C LEU A 148 -2.27 16.48 0.26
N SER A 149 -1.46 17.55 0.29
CA SER A 149 -1.69 18.68 1.20
C SER A 149 -2.97 19.42 0.85
N LEU A 150 -3.54 20.16 1.81
CA LEU A 150 -4.73 20.98 1.57
C LEU A 150 -4.56 21.93 0.37
N GLY A 151 -3.40 22.58 0.25
CA GLY A 151 -3.10 23.47 -0.88
C GLY A 151 -3.02 22.77 -2.25
N ASN A 152 -2.83 21.46 -2.29
CA ASN A 152 -2.80 20.66 -3.52
C ASN A 152 -4.15 20.03 -3.85
N ILE A 153 -4.97 19.70 -2.85
CA ILE A 153 -6.29 19.07 -3.03
C ILE A 153 -7.41 20.08 -3.24
N LEU A 154 -7.32 21.27 -2.62
CA LEU A 154 -8.34 22.29 -2.80
C LEU A 154 -8.53 22.62 -4.28
N TRP A 155 -9.78 22.68 -4.72
CA TRP A 155 -10.12 22.97 -6.11
C TRP A 155 -9.53 24.31 -6.53
N LYS A 156 -8.80 24.31 -7.65
CA LYS A 156 -8.16 25.49 -8.24
C LYS A 156 -8.92 25.87 -9.49
N PRO A 157 -9.75 26.94 -9.47
CA PRO A 157 -10.57 27.32 -10.61
C PRO A 157 -9.75 27.53 -11.90
N TRP A 158 -8.51 28.00 -11.79
CA TRP A 158 -7.59 28.24 -12.91
C TRP A 158 -6.94 26.96 -13.47
N LEU A 159 -7.06 25.81 -12.80
CA LEU A 159 -6.62 24.51 -13.32
C LEU A 159 -7.77 23.71 -13.93
N GLN A 160 -8.99 24.23 -13.92
CA GLN A 160 -10.14 23.53 -14.47
C GLN A 160 -10.03 23.49 -15.99
N MET A 161 -9.93 22.28 -16.56
CA MET A 161 -10.08 22.11 -18.00
C MET A 161 -11.52 22.48 -18.40
N CYS A 162 -11.64 23.51 -19.23
CA CYS A 162 -12.90 23.99 -19.78
C CYS A 162 -12.71 24.24 -21.28
N CYS A 163 -13.61 23.70 -22.10
CA CYS A 163 -13.53 23.80 -23.55
C CYS A 163 -14.19 25.08 -24.10
N SER A 164 -15.03 25.76 -23.31
CA SER A 164 -15.51 27.11 -23.61
C SER A 164 -14.39 28.14 -23.38
N SER A 165 -14.19 29.05 -24.33
CA SER A 165 -13.18 30.12 -24.27
C SER A 165 -13.46 31.18 -23.20
N SER A 166 -14.71 31.28 -22.74
CA SER A 166 -15.10 32.13 -21.61
C SER A 166 -15.48 31.24 -20.42
N GLY A 167 -15.05 31.63 -19.23
CA GLY A 167 -15.16 30.87 -17.98
C GLY A 167 -16.56 30.32 -17.64
N LEU A 168 -16.53 29.42 -16.64
CA LEU A 168 -17.54 28.43 -16.25
C LEU A 168 -19.01 28.70 -16.66
N SER A 169 -19.39 28.15 -17.82
CA SER A 169 -20.34 27.03 -17.89
C SER A 169 -19.86 26.09 -19.02
N CYS A 170 -19.44 24.87 -18.64
CA CYS A 170 -18.72 23.95 -19.52
C CYS A 170 -19.62 22.80 -20.02
N GLN A 171 -19.91 22.78 -21.32
CA GLN A 171 -20.32 21.60 -22.08
C GLN A 171 -19.54 21.56 -23.41
N CYS A 172 -19.01 20.40 -23.76
CA CYS A 172 -18.46 20.13 -25.10
C CYS A 172 -18.72 18.68 -25.50
N ASP A 173 -19.49 18.49 -26.58
CA ASP A 173 -19.67 17.22 -27.27
C ASP A 173 -19.09 17.32 -28.69
N ARG A 174 -17.79 17.04 -28.81
CA ARG A 174 -17.07 17.12 -30.08
C ARG A 174 -17.39 15.94 -31.01
N GLU A 175 -17.76 14.78 -30.46
CA GLU A 175 -18.15 13.62 -31.28
C GLU A 175 -19.52 13.82 -31.92
N GLU A 176 -20.50 14.37 -31.19
CA GLU A 176 -21.81 14.72 -31.75
C GLU A 176 -21.70 15.88 -32.75
N GLN A 177 -20.87 16.89 -32.47
CA GLN A 177 -20.58 17.98 -33.42
C GLN A 177 -19.93 17.46 -34.70
N ALA A 178 -18.95 16.55 -34.61
CA ALA A 178 -18.31 15.94 -35.78
C ALA A 178 -19.28 15.09 -36.60
N ARG A 179 -20.15 14.30 -35.93
CA ARG A 179 -21.20 13.51 -36.60
C ARG A 179 -22.22 14.40 -37.33
N ARG A 180 -22.62 15.53 -36.74
CA ARG A 180 -23.51 16.52 -37.39
C ARG A 180 -22.86 17.21 -38.59
N ALA A 181 -21.56 17.51 -38.53
CA ALA A 181 -20.82 18.14 -39.62
C ALA A 181 -20.52 17.19 -40.81
N SER A 182 -20.57 15.87 -40.59
CA SER A 182 -20.36 14.85 -41.62
C SER A 182 -21.63 14.42 -42.39
N ARG A 183 -22.80 14.95 -42.01
CA ARG A 183 -24.09 14.77 -42.70
C ARG A 183 -24.38 15.98 -43.58
#